data_AF-A0A918DDX2-F1
#
_entry.id   AF-A0A918DDX2-F1
#
_cell.length_a   1.000
_cell.length_b   1.000
_cell.length_c   1.000
_cell.angle_alpha   90.00
_cell.angle_beta   90.00
_cell.angle_gamma   90.00
#
_symmetry.space_group_name_H-M   'P 1'
#
loop_
_entity.id
_entity.type
_entity.pdbx_description
1 polymer ?
#
loop_
_entity_poly.entity_id
_entity_poly.type
_entity_poly.pdbx_seq_one_letter_code
_entity_poly.pdbx_strand_id
1 'polypeptide(L)'
;MPDRQPLPDVKYVTINFTVTGAFMVAMSREKASARPKTVKTFMAKLADYARAHAETISTGPGRREKAPDVPKKRITSQKFEVSFRPNPGDTSPDPLGTWAVDAVLEVRNVRRGAKMRLFTNSASSVHIRLPERQNIAAKEDIALDHEANGTQFDKMPYIDDYFSGKKSAMEFVWDNVGDYTTRSCR
;
A
#
# COMPACT_ATOMS: atom_id res chain seq x y z
N MET A 1 10.57 31.74 -20.75
CA MET A 1 10.74 30.45 -20.03
C MET A 1 9.81 29.45 -20.69
N PRO A 2 10.22 28.21 -21.01
CA PRO A 2 9.30 27.28 -21.63
C PRO A 2 8.18 26.96 -20.63
N ASP A 3 6.94 27.09 -21.09
CA ASP A 3 5.73 26.69 -20.38
C ASP A 3 5.91 25.28 -19.84
N ARG A 4 6.12 25.16 -18.52
CA ARG A 4 6.06 23.86 -17.86
C ARG A 4 4.60 23.42 -17.93
N GLN A 5 4.30 22.49 -18.83
CA GLN A 5 3.05 21.75 -18.78
C GLN A 5 2.82 21.31 -17.33
N PRO A 6 1.62 21.53 -16.76
CA PRO A 6 1.33 21.10 -15.41
C PRO A 6 1.61 19.61 -15.30
N LEU A 7 2.37 19.21 -14.27
CA LEU A 7 2.65 17.81 -14.01
C LEU A 7 1.30 17.09 -13.81
N PRO A 8 1.11 15.90 -14.39
CA PRO A 8 -0.14 15.16 -14.23
C PRO A 8 -0.41 14.91 -12.75
N ASP A 9 -1.62 15.24 -12.31
CA ASP A 9 -2.11 15.03 -10.95
C ASP A 9 -2.28 13.53 -10.69
N VAL A 10 -1.25 12.91 -10.09
CA VAL A 10 -1.20 11.48 -9.78
C VAL A 10 -2.14 11.18 -8.62
N LYS A 11 -3.12 10.29 -8.83
CA LYS A 11 -4.10 9.94 -7.79
C LYS A 11 -3.94 8.49 -7.36
N TYR A 12 -3.97 8.28 -6.04
CA TYR A 12 -3.94 6.96 -5.42
C TYR A 12 -5.34 6.61 -4.91
N VAL A 13 -5.85 5.44 -5.30
CA VAL A 13 -7.15 4.93 -4.86
C VAL A 13 -6.92 3.57 -4.21
N THR A 14 -6.90 3.55 -2.89
CA THR A 14 -6.83 2.32 -2.09
C THR A 14 -8.20 1.68 -2.03
N ILE A 15 -8.30 0.45 -2.52
CA ILE A 15 -9.54 -0.33 -2.49
C ILE A 15 -9.53 -1.23 -1.24
N ASN A 16 -8.38 -1.84 -0.93
CA ASN A 16 -8.18 -2.65 0.26
C ASN A 16 -7.07 -2.06 1.13
N PHE A 17 -7.46 -1.34 2.19
CA PHE A 17 -6.52 -0.66 3.10
C PHE A 17 -5.67 -1.63 3.90
N THR A 18 -6.23 -2.75 4.33
CA THR A 18 -5.54 -3.75 5.16
C THR A 18 -4.40 -4.40 4.39
N VAL A 19 -4.69 -4.93 3.20
CA VAL A 19 -3.69 -5.57 2.33
C VAL A 19 -2.62 -4.57 1.90
N THR A 20 -3.03 -3.36 1.51
CA THR A 20 -2.10 -2.29 1.11
C THR A 20 -1.22 -1.90 2.28
N GLY A 21 -1.79 -1.71 3.47
CA GLY A 21 -1.07 -1.37 4.70
C GLY A 21 -0.04 -2.41 5.08
N ALA A 22 -0.43 -3.67 5.18
CA ALA A 22 0.46 -4.79 5.50
C ALA A 22 1.61 -4.90 4.49
N PHE A 23 1.33 -4.74 3.19
CA PHE A 23 2.36 -4.68 2.16
C PHE A 23 3.35 -3.53 2.38
N MET A 24 2.86 -2.33 2.73
CA MET A 24 3.70 -1.17 2.96
C MET A 24 4.57 -1.30 4.21
N VAL A 25 4.07 -1.95 5.26
CA VAL A 25 4.85 -2.36 6.42
C VAL A 25 5.96 -3.33 6.00
N ALA A 26 5.63 -4.38 5.24
CA ALA A 26 6.60 -5.35 4.73
C ALA A 26 7.69 -4.70 3.88
N MET A 27 7.31 -3.80 2.98
CA MET A 27 8.23 -3.01 2.15
C MET A 27 9.18 -2.11 2.96
N SER A 28 8.83 -1.70 4.17
CA SER A 28 9.71 -0.91 5.05
C SER A 28 10.90 -1.73 5.57
N ARG A 29 10.74 -3.06 5.67
CA ARG A 29 11.78 -4.00 6.12
C ARG A 29 12.73 -4.42 4.99
N GLU A 30 12.31 -4.26 3.73
CA GLU A 30 13.13 -4.53 2.55
C GLU A 30 14.35 -3.60 2.46
N LYS A 31 15.48 -4.17 2.00
CA LYS A 31 16.69 -3.39 1.69
C LYS A 31 16.39 -2.39 0.58
N ALA A 32 17.01 -1.21 0.64
CA ALA A 32 16.80 -0.15 -0.35
C ALA A 32 17.01 -0.61 -1.81
N SER A 33 17.96 -1.53 -2.03
CA SER A 33 18.24 -2.12 -3.36
C SER A 33 17.12 -3.03 -3.90
N ALA A 34 16.28 -3.60 -3.02
CA ALA A 34 15.17 -4.49 -3.39
C ALA A 34 13.85 -3.74 -3.64
N ARG A 35 13.82 -2.42 -3.37
CA ARG A 35 12.63 -1.58 -3.54
C ARG A 35 12.31 -1.35 -5.03
N PRO A 36 11.02 -1.34 -5.42
CA PRO A 36 10.62 -1.09 -6.80
C PRO A 36 11.05 0.31 -7.27
N LYS A 37 11.57 0.37 -8.49
CA LYS A 37 12.01 1.61 -9.15
C LYS A 37 10.99 2.16 -10.15
N THR A 38 9.91 1.43 -10.41
CA THR A 38 8.83 1.79 -11.35
C THR A 38 7.48 1.44 -10.77
N VAL A 39 6.42 2.13 -11.22
CA VAL A 39 5.04 1.80 -10.83
C VAL A 39 4.70 0.36 -11.19
N LYS A 40 5.11 -0.11 -12.38
CA LYS A 40 4.92 -1.50 -12.82
C LYS A 40 5.50 -2.51 -11.84
N THR A 41 6.75 -2.32 -11.39
CA THR A 41 7.41 -3.23 -10.44
C THR A 41 6.75 -3.18 -9.07
N PHE A 42 6.30 -2.00 -8.64
CA PHE A 42 5.56 -1.83 -7.39
C PHE A 42 4.23 -2.61 -7.43
N MET A 43 3.44 -2.45 -8.49
CA MET A 43 2.18 -3.17 -8.66
C MET A 43 2.38 -4.69 -8.77
N ALA A 44 3.43 -5.13 -9.47
CA ALA A 44 3.76 -6.55 -9.53
C ALA A 44 4.06 -7.14 -8.14
N LYS A 45 4.86 -6.43 -7.32
CA LYS A 45 5.17 -6.85 -5.94
C LYS A 45 3.94 -6.84 -5.04
N LEU A 46 3.09 -5.81 -5.15
CA LEU A 46 1.83 -5.74 -4.39
C LEU A 46 0.89 -6.88 -4.77
N ALA A 47 0.79 -7.22 -6.06
CA ALA A 47 -0.02 -8.34 -6.51
C ALA A 47 0.53 -9.69 -6.03
N ASP A 48 1.85 -9.90 -6.11
CA ASP A 48 2.48 -11.11 -5.56
C ASP A 48 2.23 -11.22 -4.04
N TYR A 49 2.32 -10.11 -3.31
CA TYR A 49 1.99 -10.04 -1.88
C TYR A 49 0.52 -10.39 -1.60
N ALA A 50 -0.42 -9.78 -2.35
CA ALA A 50 -1.85 -10.04 -2.19
C ALA A 50 -2.19 -11.50 -2.49
N ARG A 51 -1.62 -12.09 -3.55
CA ARG A 51 -1.80 -13.52 -3.86
C ARG A 51 -1.29 -14.44 -2.75
N ALA A 52 -0.19 -14.07 -2.10
CA ALA A 52 0.39 -14.85 -1.02
C ALA A 52 -0.43 -14.78 0.28
N HIS A 53 -0.97 -13.60 0.58
CA HIS A 53 -1.31 -13.26 1.96
C HIS A 53 -2.69 -12.62 2.15
N ALA A 54 -3.36 -12.12 1.10
CA ALA A 54 -4.60 -11.36 1.26
C ALA A 54 -5.69 -12.15 2.01
N GLU A 55 -5.82 -13.44 1.73
CA GLU A 55 -6.77 -14.31 2.42
C GLU A 55 -6.42 -14.46 3.91
N THR A 56 -5.16 -14.78 4.22
CA THR A 56 -4.69 -15.00 5.60
C THR A 56 -4.66 -13.72 6.44
N ILE A 57 -4.47 -12.55 5.84
CA ILE A 57 -4.49 -11.28 6.59
C ILE A 57 -5.90 -10.70 6.74
N SER A 58 -6.86 -11.15 5.91
CA SER A 58 -8.26 -10.74 6.02
C SER A 58 -9.11 -11.74 6.83
N THR A 59 -8.58 -12.93 7.13
CA THR A 59 -9.29 -14.01 7.81
C THR A 59 -8.36 -14.84 8.71
N GLY A 60 -8.91 -15.52 9.73
CA GLY A 60 -8.12 -16.43 10.57
C GLY A 60 -7.07 -15.74 11.47
N PRO A 61 -6.03 -16.48 11.93
CA PRO A 61 -5.02 -15.98 12.86
C PRO A 61 -4.17 -14.84 12.31
N GLY A 62 -3.96 -14.81 10.99
CA GLY A 62 -3.14 -13.79 10.33
C GLY A 62 -3.72 -12.37 10.43
N ARG A 63 -4.96 -12.20 10.90
CA ARG A 63 -5.51 -10.89 11.29
C ARG A 63 -4.83 -10.30 12.53
N ARG A 64 -4.10 -11.09 13.31
CA ARG A 64 -3.52 -10.69 14.62
C ARG A 64 -2.00 -10.75 14.65
N GLU A 65 -1.37 -11.31 13.63
CA GLU A 65 0.08 -11.47 13.54
C GLU A 65 0.72 -10.29 12.81
N LYS A 66 2.04 -10.07 12.97
CA LYS A 66 2.75 -9.03 12.21
C LYS A 66 2.62 -9.23 10.71
N ALA A 67 2.76 -8.15 9.95
CA ALA A 67 2.64 -8.20 8.50
C ALA A 67 3.64 -9.23 7.94
N PRO A 68 3.22 -10.18 7.09
CA PRO A 68 4.14 -11.09 6.41
C PRO A 68 5.16 -10.32 5.58
N ASP A 69 6.34 -10.91 5.35
CA ASP A 69 7.35 -10.31 4.47
C ASP A 69 6.96 -10.39 2.99
N VAL A 70 7.59 -9.54 2.16
CA VAL A 70 7.33 -9.55 0.72
C VAL A 70 7.83 -10.87 0.12
N PRO A 71 7.01 -11.60 -0.67
CA PRO A 71 7.44 -12.81 -1.33
C PRO A 71 8.70 -12.59 -2.17
N LYS A 72 9.69 -13.46 -1.99
CA LYS A 72 10.97 -13.40 -2.74
C LYS A 72 10.83 -13.87 -4.19
N LYS A 73 9.77 -14.62 -4.49
CA LYS A 73 9.47 -15.18 -5.81
C LYS A 73 8.12 -14.67 -6.28
N ARG A 74 7.98 -14.59 -7.60
CA ARG A 74 6.70 -14.28 -8.26
C ARG A 74 5.66 -15.34 -7.92
N ILE A 75 4.42 -14.94 -7.70
CA ILE A 75 3.31 -15.84 -7.42
C ILE A 75 2.33 -15.78 -8.59
N THR A 76 2.10 -16.94 -9.21
CA THR A 76 1.18 -17.07 -10.34
C THR A 76 -0.23 -17.38 -9.84
N SER A 77 -1.17 -16.48 -10.10
CA SER A 77 -2.59 -16.67 -9.88
C SER A 77 -3.36 -15.71 -10.79
N GLN A 78 -4.60 -16.07 -11.13
CA GLN A 78 -5.53 -15.16 -11.82
C GLN A 78 -6.13 -14.11 -10.87
N LYS A 79 -6.05 -14.31 -9.55
CA LYS A 79 -6.46 -13.30 -8.57
C LYS A 79 -5.46 -12.14 -8.54
N PHE A 80 -5.97 -10.93 -8.22
CA PHE A 80 -5.17 -9.72 -8.08
C PHE A 80 -4.37 -9.41 -9.35
N GLU A 81 -5.05 -9.38 -10.50
CA GLU A 81 -4.40 -9.11 -11.78
C GLU A 81 -3.79 -7.70 -11.79
N VAL A 82 -2.60 -7.58 -12.40
CA VAL A 82 -1.95 -6.30 -12.61
C VAL A 82 -2.25 -5.81 -14.02
N SER A 83 -2.88 -4.65 -14.16
CA SER A 83 -3.23 -4.09 -15.46
C SER A 83 -2.82 -2.62 -15.60
N PHE A 84 -2.61 -2.19 -16.84
CA PHE A 84 -2.49 -0.78 -17.20
C PHE A 84 -3.55 -0.44 -18.25
N ARG A 85 -4.39 0.54 -17.94
CA ARG A 85 -5.46 1.03 -18.83
C ARG A 85 -5.17 2.48 -19.21
N PRO A 86 -4.89 2.80 -20.48
CA PRO A 86 -4.78 4.19 -20.94
C PRO A 86 -6.04 5.01 -20.62
N ASN A 87 -5.88 6.31 -20.39
CA ASN A 87 -7.00 7.22 -20.24
C ASN A 87 -7.80 7.27 -21.56
N PRO A 88 -9.14 7.19 -21.51
CA PRO A 88 -9.95 7.29 -22.72
C PRO A 88 -9.65 8.59 -23.48
N GLY A 89 -9.42 8.48 -24.80
CA GLY A 89 -9.14 9.63 -25.67
C GLY A 89 -7.68 10.08 -25.73
N ASP A 90 -6.77 9.54 -24.91
CA ASP A 90 -5.33 9.79 -25.04
C ASP A 90 -4.73 8.86 -26.10
N THR A 91 -4.57 9.37 -27.33
CA THR A 91 -3.97 8.66 -28.47
C THR A 91 -2.47 8.92 -28.62
N SER A 92 -1.83 9.52 -27.62
CA SER A 92 -0.40 9.79 -27.68
C SER A 92 0.42 8.49 -27.67
N PRO A 93 1.67 8.49 -28.18
CA PRO A 93 2.52 7.28 -28.19
C PRO A 93 2.86 6.70 -26.81
N ASP A 94 2.71 7.47 -25.74
CA ASP A 94 2.93 7.04 -24.35
C ASP A 94 1.82 7.61 -23.46
N PRO A 95 0.59 7.10 -23.52
CA PRO A 95 -0.55 7.75 -22.90
C PRO A 95 -0.49 7.72 -21.37
N LEU A 96 -1.08 8.73 -20.74
CA LEU A 96 -1.42 8.63 -19.33
C LEU A 96 -2.48 7.55 -19.13
N GLY A 97 -2.45 6.89 -17.98
CA GLY A 97 -3.40 5.83 -17.67
C GLY A 97 -3.43 5.46 -16.20
N THR A 98 -4.12 4.35 -15.93
CA THR A 98 -4.30 3.78 -14.61
C THR A 98 -3.58 2.45 -14.54
N TRP A 99 -2.63 2.35 -13.61
CA TRP A 99 -2.13 1.07 -13.11
C TRP A 99 -3.07 0.56 -12.02
N ALA A 100 -3.43 -0.71 -12.05
CA ALA A 100 -4.26 -1.33 -11.03
C ALA A 100 -3.71 -2.70 -10.62
N VAL A 101 -3.82 -3.00 -9.32
CA VAL A 101 -3.90 -4.37 -8.81
C VAL A 101 -5.36 -4.60 -8.45
N ASP A 102 -6.02 -5.53 -9.15
CA ASP A 102 -7.44 -5.79 -8.98
C ASP A 102 -7.83 -5.97 -7.50
N ALA A 103 -8.93 -5.33 -7.09
CA ALA A 103 -9.45 -5.29 -5.72
C ALA A 103 -8.51 -4.74 -4.62
N VAL A 104 -7.34 -4.17 -4.95
CA VAL A 104 -6.35 -3.72 -3.94
C VAL A 104 -6.02 -2.24 -4.05
N LEU A 105 -5.47 -1.80 -5.17
CA LEU A 105 -4.95 -0.43 -5.34
C LEU A 105 -4.96 0.01 -6.80
N GLU A 106 -5.32 1.27 -7.04
CA GLU A 106 -5.11 1.95 -8.31
C GLU A 106 -4.20 3.17 -8.17
N VAL A 107 -3.33 3.37 -9.16
CA VAL A 107 -2.56 4.61 -9.38
C VAL A 107 -2.95 5.17 -10.73
N ARG A 108 -3.63 6.32 -10.71
CA ARG A 108 -4.23 6.98 -11.88
C ARG A 108 -3.35 8.11 -12.38
N ASN A 109 -3.54 8.49 -13.64
CA ASN A 109 -2.84 9.58 -14.33
C ASN A 109 -1.31 9.43 -14.35
N VAL A 110 -0.83 8.21 -14.63
CA VAL A 110 0.60 7.93 -14.76
C VAL A 110 0.91 7.30 -16.11
N ARG A 111 2.10 7.56 -16.65
CA ARG A 111 2.58 6.89 -17.87
C ARG A 111 2.96 5.44 -17.57
N ARG A 112 2.90 4.57 -18.58
CA ARG A 112 3.17 3.13 -18.42
C ARG A 112 4.57 2.87 -17.83
N GLY A 113 5.56 3.65 -18.24
CA GLY A 113 6.95 3.57 -17.79
C GLY A 113 7.31 4.45 -16.59
N ALA A 114 6.33 5.00 -15.86
CA ALA A 114 6.58 5.95 -14.78
C ALA A 114 7.60 5.41 -13.74
N LYS A 115 8.66 6.19 -13.52
CA LYS A 115 9.66 5.93 -12.46
C LYS A 115 9.01 6.19 -11.10
N MET A 116 9.40 5.38 -10.12
CA MET A 116 8.90 5.48 -8.74
C MET A 116 10.08 5.58 -7.78
N ARG A 117 9.91 6.35 -6.71
CA ARG A 117 10.82 6.39 -5.57
C ARG A 117 10.03 6.09 -4.30
N LEU A 118 10.48 5.08 -3.55
CA LEU A 118 10.01 4.82 -2.19
C LEU A 118 11.00 5.44 -1.22
N PHE A 119 10.55 6.33 -0.36
CA PHE A 119 11.36 7.06 0.62
C PHE A 119 10.61 7.07 1.95
N THR A 120 11.37 7.07 3.03
CA THR A 120 10.88 7.34 4.38
C THR A 120 10.85 8.86 4.54
N ASN A 121 9.67 9.43 4.79
CA ASN A 121 9.36 10.85 5.05
C ASN A 121 10.36 11.94 4.55
N SER A 122 10.03 12.61 3.44
CA SER A 122 10.40 14.01 3.11
C SER A 122 9.52 14.53 1.94
N ALA A 123 9.49 15.84 1.66
CA ALA A 123 8.35 16.53 1.01
C ALA A 123 8.61 17.22 -0.37
N SER A 124 8.98 16.52 -1.46
CA SER A 124 9.33 17.26 -2.72
C SER A 124 9.20 16.58 -4.13
N SER A 125 8.41 15.53 -4.37
CA SER A 125 8.20 14.85 -5.68
C SER A 125 7.07 13.77 -5.62
N VAL A 126 6.88 12.91 -6.64
CA VAL A 126 5.93 11.78 -6.55
C VAL A 126 6.49 10.71 -5.64
N HIS A 127 5.78 10.50 -4.55
CA HIS A 127 6.41 10.10 -3.32
C HIS A 127 5.49 9.17 -2.53
N ILE A 128 5.64 7.85 -2.72
CA ILE A 128 5.08 6.90 -1.77
C ILE A 128 5.93 6.86 -0.50
N ARG A 129 5.36 7.33 0.60
CA ARG A 129 5.99 7.35 1.93
C ARG A 129 5.95 5.97 2.56
N LEU A 130 7.10 5.36 2.81
CA LEU A 130 7.14 4.15 3.65
C LEU A 130 7.03 4.52 5.13
N PRO A 131 6.35 3.72 5.96
CA PRO A 131 6.38 3.92 7.40
C PRO A 131 7.82 3.75 7.93
N GLU A 132 8.15 4.49 8.98
CA GLU A 132 9.46 4.40 9.61
C GLU A 132 9.62 3.07 10.33
N ARG A 133 10.70 2.35 10.00
CA ARG A 133 10.88 0.94 10.41
C ARG A 133 10.80 0.73 11.93
N GLN A 134 11.41 1.62 12.72
CA GLN A 134 11.42 1.49 14.18
C GLN A 134 10.02 1.78 14.76
N ASN A 135 9.38 2.85 14.28
CA ASN A 135 8.04 3.23 14.72
C ASN A 135 6.99 2.17 14.36
N ILE A 136 7.09 1.57 13.17
CA ILE A 136 6.12 0.53 12.78
C ILE A 136 6.33 -0.78 13.51
N ALA A 137 7.58 -1.18 13.77
CA ALA A 137 7.86 -2.37 14.57
C ALA A 137 7.27 -2.23 15.98
N ALA A 138 7.48 -1.08 16.63
CA ALA A 138 6.90 -0.79 17.94
C ALA A 138 5.36 -0.79 17.91
N LYS A 139 4.73 -0.26 16.85
CA LYS A 139 3.26 -0.29 16.71
C LYS A 139 2.71 -1.70 16.50
N GLU A 140 3.40 -2.55 15.73
CA GLU A 140 3.03 -3.96 15.59
C GLU A 140 3.18 -4.70 16.93
N ASP A 141 4.20 -4.39 17.73
CA ASP A 141 4.37 -4.96 19.08
C ASP A 141 3.24 -4.52 20.03
N ILE A 142 2.92 -3.23 20.07
CA ILE A 142 1.81 -2.71 20.87
C ILE A 142 0.46 -3.32 20.45
N ALA A 143 0.25 -3.55 19.16
CA ALA A 143 -0.96 -4.22 18.68
C ALA A 143 -1.06 -5.66 19.19
N LEU A 144 0.06 -6.40 19.23
CA LEU A 144 0.09 -7.76 19.80
C LEU A 144 -0.21 -7.72 21.31
N ASP A 145 0.33 -6.75 22.04
CA ASP A 145 0.05 -6.57 23.47
C ASP A 145 -1.44 -6.26 23.72
N HIS A 146 -2.07 -5.44 22.86
CA HIS A 146 -3.49 -5.17 22.93
C HIS A 146 -4.35 -6.43 22.73
N GLU A 147 -4.00 -7.25 21.73
CA GLU A 147 -4.68 -8.54 21.50
C GLU A 147 -4.53 -9.50 22.67
N ALA A 148 -3.32 -9.61 23.23
CA ALA A 148 -3.05 -10.50 24.36
C ALA A 148 -3.79 -10.09 25.64
N ASN A 149 -3.95 -8.78 25.87
CA ASN A 149 -4.55 -8.24 27.09
C ASN A 149 -6.04 -7.85 26.93
N GLY A 150 -6.64 -8.03 25.75
CA GLY A 150 -8.01 -7.60 25.48
C GLY A 150 -8.20 -6.07 25.62
N THR A 151 -7.15 -5.30 25.38
CA THR A 151 -7.17 -3.83 25.45
C THR A 151 -7.18 -3.22 24.05
N GLN A 152 -7.33 -1.90 23.94
CA GLN A 152 -7.45 -1.21 22.64
C GLN A 152 -6.59 0.06 22.61
N PHE A 153 -6.25 0.51 21.40
CA PHE A 153 -5.69 1.85 21.20
C PHE A 153 -6.71 2.93 21.58
N ASP A 154 -6.23 4.08 22.04
CA ASP A 154 -7.08 5.22 22.39
C ASP A 154 -7.96 5.70 21.23
N LYS A 155 -9.16 6.20 21.58
CA LYS A 155 -10.23 6.48 20.63
C LYS A 155 -9.84 7.50 19.54
N MET A 156 -9.66 7.01 18.31
CA MET A 156 -9.60 7.85 17.12
C MET A 156 -10.99 7.94 16.47
N PRO A 157 -11.54 9.15 16.22
CA PRO A 157 -12.96 9.35 15.88
C PRO A 157 -13.40 8.87 14.48
N TYR A 158 -12.53 8.25 13.68
CA TYR A 158 -12.84 7.82 12.31
C TYR A 158 -12.75 6.29 12.11
N ILE A 159 -12.76 5.52 13.20
CA ILE A 159 -12.39 4.08 13.17
C ILE A 159 -13.43 3.24 13.93
N ASP A 160 -14.70 3.42 13.58
CA ASP A 160 -15.84 2.78 14.25
C ASP A 160 -15.81 1.25 14.19
N ASP A 161 -15.35 0.66 13.08
CA ASP A 161 -15.27 -0.79 12.97
C ASP A 161 -14.28 -1.41 13.97
N TYR A 162 -13.18 -0.72 14.31
CA TYR A 162 -12.22 -1.18 15.32
C TYR A 162 -12.83 -1.12 16.72
N PHE A 163 -13.44 0.00 17.10
CA PHE A 163 -14.08 0.13 18.42
C PHE A 163 -15.32 -0.75 18.58
N SER A 164 -15.99 -1.11 17.49
CA SER A 164 -17.08 -2.10 17.51
C SER A 164 -16.60 -3.57 17.61
N GLY A 165 -15.28 -3.81 17.67
CA GLY A 165 -14.69 -5.14 17.78
C GLY A 165 -14.69 -5.96 16.48
N LYS A 166 -15.00 -5.33 15.34
CA LYS A 166 -15.00 -6.02 14.03
C LYS A 166 -13.59 -6.19 13.46
N LYS A 167 -12.62 -5.39 13.92
CA LYS A 167 -11.21 -5.43 13.52
C LYS A 167 -10.31 -5.69 14.71
N SER A 168 -9.21 -6.40 14.49
CA SER A 168 -8.13 -6.56 15.45
C SER A 168 -7.32 -5.26 15.60
N ALA A 169 -6.52 -5.16 16.65
CA ALA A 169 -5.54 -4.09 16.85
C ALA A 169 -4.48 -4.07 15.74
N MET A 170 -4.16 -5.22 15.15
CA MET A 170 -3.20 -5.30 14.05
C MET A 170 -3.78 -4.81 12.73
N GLU A 171 -5.01 -5.20 12.41
CA GLU A 171 -5.74 -4.69 11.23
C GLU A 171 -5.91 -3.18 11.30
N PHE A 172 -6.15 -2.64 12.50
CA PHE A 172 -6.15 -1.21 12.75
C PHE A 172 -4.82 -0.55 12.36
N VAL A 173 -3.68 -1.12 12.78
CA VAL A 173 -2.35 -0.60 12.43
C VAL A 173 -2.15 -0.62 10.92
N TRP A 174 -2.50 -1.71 10.24
CA TRP A 174 -2.34 -1.80 8.79
C TRP A 174 -3.26 -0.85 8.03
N ASP A 175 -4.53 -0.76 8.39
CA ASP A 175 -5.47 0.17 7.76
C ASP A 175 -4.98 1.62 7.88
N ASN A 176 -4.46 2.00 9.06
CA ASN A 176 -3.89 3.32 9.29
C ASN A 176 -2.67 3.57 8.37
N VAL A 177 -1.78 2.58 8.23
CA VAL A 177 -0.66 2.68 7.28
C VAL A 177 -1.15 2.78 5.84
N GLY A 178 -2.15 2.01 5.43
CA GLY A 178 -2.75 2.05 4.09
C GLY A 178 -3.39 3.41 3.77
N ASP A 179 -4.05 4.02 4.75
CA ASP A 179 -4.65 5.35 4.61
C ASP A 179 -3.57 6.45 4.56
N TYR A 180 -2.61 6.41 5.48
CA TYR A 180 -1.48 7.36 5.52
C TYR A 180 -0.65 7.36 4.21
N THR A 181 -0.37 6.17 3.68
CA THR A 181 0.43 5.99 2.44
C THR A 181 -0.24 6.57 1.22
N THR A 182 -1.57 6.69 1.21
CA THR A 182 -2.34 7.12 0.03
C THR A 182 -2.94 8.51 0.16
N ARG A 183 -3.13 9.01 1.40
CA ARG A 183 -3.47 10.43 1.64
C ARG A 183 -2.29 11.37 1.50
N SER A 184 -1.07 10.93 1.76
CA SER A 184 0.14 11.77 1.64
C SER A 184 0.55 12.12 0.20
N CYS A 185 -0.19 11.60 -0.79
CA CYS A 185 -0.05 11.89 -2.21
C CYS A 185 -1.21 12.73 -2.78
N ARG A 186 -2.14 13.21 -1.92
CA ARG A 186 -3.19 14.17 -2.27
C ARG A 186 -2.71 15.60 -2.05
#